data_AF-A0A9D8I4R2-F1
#
_entry.id   AF-A0A9D8I4R2-F1
#
_cell.length_a   1.000
_cell.length_b   1.000
_cell.length_c   1.000
_cell.angle_alpha   90.00
_cell.angle_beta   90.00
_cell.angle_gamma   90.00
#
_symmetry.space_group_name_H-M   'P 1'
#
loop_
_entity.id
_entity.type
_entity.pdbx_description
1 polymer ?
#
loop_
_entity_poly.entity_id
_entity_poly.type
_entity_poly.pdbx_seq_one_letter_code
_entity_poly.pdbx_strand_id
1 'polypeptide(L)'
;MTGRRMAMPEWLERDDRPARPWVVEEGEARRGEAFTNLVTHRMRVPLGSDETSRCIRAHELMHAKVSPVEVVVPESYSYIDRDTVMVAEEFRVNMLTGAAGFPVMTHLADGSERRTGERMAESFDWNGLVHMVGASAGTKSFNDLLAGVRKVRPEWVRPMRKLHLAIKRHWRGATDNDTNLDFVASTTMVDGVPEGWNFTLEVARILHHALRSSAELDENDVPDLSRLEDPATLVESRWGRLIELPLDRTRRVDGRIGRRKRASITGRNPRHLDRLLTDPDRRIFERHDRGNGGVVLVDQSGSMRLTNDDLWNIIEAAPGCVVVGYSHAAGTDDEPNIWVIAERGHVAEQVPRGGQGNGVDGPALRFALKKRRNGEPLIWVCDGWVTDERDRPCTTLTNECATIVATNGIHQVPDVAQAIAALRRAGRGESLRAAAIGDIATSDAWRSRAH
;
A
#
# COMPACT_ATOMS: atom_id res chain seq x y z
N MET A 1 30.14 -38.13 -6.77
CA MET A 1 28.88 -37.97 -6.01
C MET A 1 29.11 -36.91 -4.95
N THR A 2 28.71 -35.67 -5.22
CA THR A 2 28.79 -34.57 -4.24
C THR A 2 27.65 -34.73 -3.24
N GLY A 3 27.98 -35.21 -2.04
CA GLY A 3 27.00 -35.42 -0.98
C GLY A 3 26.36 -34.11 -0.57
N ARG A 4 25.04 -33.99 -0.77
CA ARG A 4 24.25 -32.87 -0.23
C ARG A 4 24.47 -32.82 1.28
N ARG A 5 24.93 -31.68 1.78
CA ARG A 5 25.09 -31.45 3.22
C ARG A 5 23.73 -31.04 3.79
N MET A 6 23.28 -31.74 4.83
CA MET A 6 22.10 -31.37 5.61
C MET A 6 22.53 -30.52 6.80
N ALA A 7 21.95 -29.32 6.96
CA ALA A 7 22.12 -28.55 8.18
C ALA A 7 21.15 -29.06 9.26
N MET A 8 21.60 -29.08 10.51
CA MET A 8 20.80 -29.56 11.63
C MET A 8 19.67 -28.56 11.95
N PRO A 9 18.40 -29.00 12.06
CA PRO A 9 17.25 -28.11 12.21
C PRO A 9 17.30 -27.20 13.45
N GLU A 10 17.91 -27.66 14.55
CA GLU A 10 18.00 -26.95 15.83
C GLU A 10 18.73 -25.60 15.73
N TRP A 11 19.67 -25.45 14.78
CA TRP A 11 20.39 -24.17 14.58
C TRP A 11 19.50 -23.09 13.93
N LEU A 12 18.38 -23.52 13.33
CA LEU A 12 17.45 -22.68 12.58
C LEU A 12 16.03 -22.74 13.17
N GLU A 13 15.91 -23.08 14.46
CA GLU A 13 14.63 -23.07 15.17
C GLU A 13 13.98 -21.69 15.16
N ARG A 14 12.65 -21.69 15.05
CA ARG A 14 11.82 -20.50 14.95
C ARG A 14 10.49 -20.75 15.64
N ASP A 15 9.84 -19.68 16.08
CA ASP A 15 8.56 -19.75 16.81
C ASP A 15 7.36 -19.87 15.87
N ASP A 16 7.48 -19.36 14.64
CA ASP A 16 6.39 -19.34 13.65
C ASP A 16 6.22 -20.65 12.88
N ARG A 17 7.21 -21.57 12.94
CA ARG A 17 7.18 -22.81 12.17
C ARG A 17 8.05 -23.93 12.75
N PRO A 18 7.67 -25.20 12.55
CA PRO A 18 8.48 -26.33 13.00
C PRO A 18 9.82 -26.37 12.27
N ALA A 19 10.87 -26.74 12.99
CA ALA A 19 12.19 -26.97 12.43
C ALA A 19 12.16 -28.11 11.41
N ARG A 20 12.84 -27.94 10.27
CA ARG A 20 12.94 -28.96 9.22
C ARG A 20 14.36 -29.00 8.65
N PRO A 21 14.81 -30.15 8.11
CA PRO A 21 16.13 -30.25 7.51
C PRO A 21 16.28 -29.34 6.29
N TRP A 22 17.48 -28.79 6.13
CA TRP A 22 17.84 -27.94 5.00
C TRP A 22 18.75 -28.68 4.02
N VAL A 23 18.54 -28.43 2.73
CA VAL A 23 19.43 -28.91 1.65
C VAL A 23 20.35 -27.77 1.23
N VAL A 24 21.66 -27.94 1.45
CA VAL A 24 22.67 -26.96 1.05
C VAL A 24 23.38 -27.41 -0.23
N GLU A 25 23.40 -26.51 -1.22
CA GLU A 25 24.09 -26.67 -2.49
C GLU A 25 25.30 -25.73 -2.58
N GLU A 26 26.35 -26.19 -3.26
CA GLU A 26 27.50 -25.37 -3.56
C GLU A 26 27.16 -24.38 -4.68
N GLY A 27 27.50 -23.10 -4.47
CA GLY A 27 27.42 -22.04 -5.46
C GLY A 27 28.71 -21.23 -5.51
N GLU A 28 28.71 -20.16 -6.31
CA GLU A 28 29.83 -19.23 -6.41
C GLU A 28 29.64 -17.99 -5.53
N ALA A 29 30.73 -17.36 -5.12
CA ALA A 29 30.71 -16.07 -4.41
C ALA A 29 30.48 -14.91 -5.40
N ARG A 30 29.35 -14.94 -6.12
CA ARG A 30 28.95 -13.93 -7.11
C ARG A 30 27.50 -13.50 -6.87
N ARG A 31 27.17 -12.27 -7.27
CA ARG A 31 25.80 -11.74 -7.17
C ARG A 31 24.80 -12.66 -7.85
N GLY A 32 23.71 -12.96 -7.16
CA GLY A 32 22.61 -13.76 -7.71
C GLY A 32 22.85 -15.27 -7.73
N GLU A 33 24.03 -15.75 -7.33
CA GLU A 33 24.33 -17.19 -7.23
C GLU A 33 23.93 -17.76 -5.88
N ALA A 34 24.09 -16.98 -4.80
CA ALA A 34 23.65 -17.37 -3.47
C ALA A 34 22.16 -17.06 -3.29
N PHE A 35 21.43 -17.97 -2.66
CA PHE A 35 20.02 -17.76 -2.32
C PHE A 35 19.56 -18.67 -1.17
N THR A 36 18.48 -18.24 -0.52
CA THR A 36 17.74 -19.01 0.47
C THR A 36 16.28 -19.13 0.06
N ASN A 37 15.80 -20.37 -0.12
CA ASN A 37 14.40 -20.68 -0.42
C ASN A 37 13.74 -21.29 0.82
N LEU A 38 12.95 -20.47 1.51
CA LEU A 38 12.29 -20.80 2.78
C LEU A 38 11.17 -21.84 2.64
N VAL A 39 10.53 -21.92 1.46
CA VAL A 39 9.43 -22.86 1.18
C VAL A 39 9.96 -24.28 0.98
N THR A 40 11.03 -24.41 0.20
CA THR A 40 11.62 -25.72 -0.14
C THR A 40 12.76 -26.13 0.78
N HIS A 41 13.13 -25.29 1.77
CA HIS A 41 14.26 -25.49 2.67
C HIS A 41 15.57 -25.77 1.90
N ARG A 42 15.81 -24.98 0.85
CA ARG A 42 17.01 -25.09 0.01
C ARG A 42 17.82 -23.82 0.11
N MET A 43 19.13 -23.98 0.17
CA MET A 43 20.08 -22.87 0.20
C MET A 43 21.21 -23.17 -0.77
N ARG A 44 21.62 -22.18 -1.55
CA ARG A 44 22.84 -22.25 -2.37
C ARG A 44 23.81 -21.21 -1.86
N VAL A 45 25.03 -21.64 -1.55
CA VAL A 45 26.07 -20.78 -0.96
C VAL A 45 27.46 -21.20 -1.41
N PRO A 46 28.43 -20.28 -1.47
CA PRO A 46 29.82 -20.64 -1.68
C PRO A 46 30.39 -21.42 -0.50
N LEU A 47 31.17 -22.47 -0.81
CA LEU A 47 31.85 -23.31 0.18
C LEU A 47 33.33 -22.93 0.38
N GLY A 48 33.77 -21.83 -0.24
CA GLY A 48 35.12 -21.28 -0.07
C GLY A 48 35.44 -20.98 1.40
N SER A 49 36.73 -21.10 1.75
CA SER A 49 37.23 -20.83 3.10
C SER A 49 37.54 -19.35 3.36
N ASP A 50 37.38 -18.49 2.35
CA ASP A 50 37.59 -17.05 2.48
C ASP A 50 36.46 -16.35 3.25
N GLU A 51 36.76 -15.16 3.76
CA GLU A 51 35.84 -14.36 4.59
C GLU A 51 34.58 -13.91 3.83
N THR A 52 34.68 -13.66 2.52
CA THR A 52 33.52 -13.29 1.70
C THR A 52 32.57 -14.48 1.59
N SER A 53 33.08 -15.67 1.29
CA SER A 53 32.28 -16.90 1.31
C SER A 53 31.67 -17.18 2.68
N ARG A 54 32.38 -16.90 3.79
CA ARG A 54 31.83 -17.02 5.15
C ARG A 54 30.69 -16.03 5.41
N CYS A 55 30.84 -14.78 5.01
CA CYS A 55 29.80 -13.76 5.17
C CYS A 55 28.56 -14.06 4.32
N ILE A 56 28.73 -14.53 3.09
CA ILE A 56 27.60 -14.95 2.23
C ILE A 56 26.84 -16.10 2.89
N ARG A 57 27.54 -17.12 3.40
CA ARG A 57 26.87 -18.21 4.15
C ARG A 57 26.10 -17.70 5.36
N ALA A 58 26.67 -16.77 6.12
CA ALA A 58 26.03 -16.21 7.29
C ALA A 58 24.78 -15.39 6.94
N HIS A 59 24.84 -14.60 5.87
CA HIS A 59 23.71 -13.84 5.32
C HIS A 59 22.53 -14.75 4.95
N GLU A 60 22.81 -15.79 4.15
CA GLU A 60 21.78 -16.76 3.75
C GLU A 60 21.21 -17.54 4.95
N LEU A 61 22.08 -17.91 5.91
CA LEU A 61 21.63 -18.55 7.15
C LEU A 61 20.75 -17.63 7.99
N MET A 62 21.05 -16.33 7.99
CA MET A 62 20.23 -15.33 8.68
C MET A 62 18.85 -15.20 8.02
N HIS A 63 18.76 -15.19 6.68
CA HIS A 63 17.46 -15.29 5.99
C HIS A 63 16.66 -16.51 6.46
N ALA A 64 17.30 -17.69 6.49
CA ALA A 64 16.66 -18.91 6.97
C ALA A 64 16.13 -18.77 8.41
N LYS A 65 16.90 -18.07 9.26
CA LYS A 65 16.59 -17.84 10.67
C LYS A 65 15.46 -16.83 10.89
N VAL A 66 15.42 -15.71 10.17
CA VAL A 66 14.53 -14.57 10.55
C VAL A 66 13.53 -14.12 9.47
N SER A 67 13.71 -14.47 8.20
CA SER A 67 12.80 -14.02 7.14
C SER A 67 11.49 -14.82 7.13
N PRO A 68 10.32 -14.21 6.85
CA PRO A 68 9.05 -14.92 6.74
C PRO A 68 9.00 -15.77 5.45
N VAL A 69 8.26 -16.89 5.49
CA VAL A 69 8.11 -17.79 4.33
C VAL A 69 7.36 -17.13 3.18
N GLU A 70 6.33 -16.36 3.51
CA GLU A 70 5.55 -15.57 2.57
C GLU A 70 5.73 -14.09 2.88
N VAL A 71 5.88 -13.28 1.85
CA VAL A 71 5.91 -11.82 1.98
C VAL A 71 4.49 -11.36 2.25
N VAL A 72 4.15 -11.25 3.53
CA VAL A 72 2.86 -10.73 3.99
C VAL A 72 3.01 -9.24 4.23
N VAL A 73 2.28 -8.44 3.46
CA VAL A 73 2.23 -6.98 3.62
C VAL A 73 0.87 -6.63 4.21
N PRO A 74 0.81 -6.13 5.47
CA PRO A 74 -0.44 -5.68 6.07
C PRO A 74 -1.11 -4.60 5.21
N GLU A 75 -2.43 -4.46 5.30
CA GLU A 75 -3.18 -3.49 4.50
C GLU A 75 -2.64 -2.05 4.67
N SER A 76 -2.15 -1.72 5.87
CA SER A 76 -1.51 -0.44 6.19
C SER A 76 -0.21 -0.16 5.42
N TYR A 77 0.43 -1.17 4.83
CA TYR A 77 1.62 -1.03 3.99
C TYR A 77 1.36 -1.43 2.53
N SER A 78 0.10 -1.67 2.15
CA SER A 78 -0.28 -2.13 0.81
C SER A 78 0.07 -1.17 -0.34
N TYR A 79 0.41 0.09 -0.02
CA TYR A 79 0.90 1.09 -0.97
C TYR A 79 2.40 0.91 -1.32
N ILE A 80 3.13 0.11 -0.55
CA ILE A 80 4.56 -0.14 -0.76
C ILE A 80 4.73 -1.31 -1.71
N ASP A 81 5.52 -1.10 -2.76
CA ASP A 81 5.85 -2.15 -3.72
C ASP A 81 6.63 -3.30 -3.06
N ARG A 82 6.34 -4.53 -3.49
CA ARG A 82 6.91 -5.76 -2.93
C ARG A 82 8.43 -5.77 -2.99
N ASP A 83 9.04 -5.25 -4.05
CA ASP A 83 10.49 -5.24 -4.21
C ASP A 83 11.13 -4.33 -3.16
N THR A 84 10.46 -3.24 -2.78
CA THR A 84 10.92 -2.34 -1.71
C THR A 84 10.90 -3.05 -0.35
N VAL A 85 9.88 -3.87 -0.09
CA VAL A 85 9.81 -4.68 1.14
C VAL A 85 10.92 -5.74 1.16
N MET A 86 11.19 -6.39 0.03
CA MET A 86 12.31 -7.34 -0.08
C MET A 86 13.66 -6.66 0.17
N VAL A 87 13.89 -5.47 -0.39
CA VAL A 87 15.10 -4.69 -0.16
C VAL A 87 15.27 -4.31 1.31
N ALA A 88 14.18 -3.93 1.97
CA ALA A 88 14.20 -3.64 3.40
C ALA A 88 14.55 -4.88 4.23
N GLU A 89 14.10 -6.06 3.80
CA GLU A 89 14.46 -7.32 4.44
C GLU A 89 15.95 -7.62 4.29
N GLU A 90 16.54 -7.40 3.12
CA GLU A 90 17.98 -7.51 2.92
C GLU A 90 18.76 -6.63 3.90
N PHE A 91 18.29 -5.39 4.11
CA PHE A 91 18.90 -4.50 5.11
C PHE A 91 18.81 -5.07 6.53
N ARG A 92 17.64 -5.55 6.96
CA ARG A 92 17.47 -6.15 8.29
C ARG A 92 18.40 -7.36 8.46
N VAL A 93 18.49 -8.21 7.45
CA VAL A 93 19.33 -9.40 7.45
C VAL A 93 20.82 -9.04 7.49
N ASN A 94 21.26 -8.04 6.72
CA ASN A 94 22.63 -7.53 6.77
C ASN A 94 23.00 -7.09 8.20
N MET A 95 22.12 -6.30 8.82
CA MET A 95 22.36 -5.73 10.14
C MET A 95 22.36 -6.81 11.24
N LEU A 96 21.42 -7.76 11.20
CA LEU A 96 21.40 -8.90 12.12
C LEU A 96 22.63 -9.81 11.95
N THR A 97 23.07 -10.03 10.71
CA THR A 97 24.29 -10.80 10.42
C THR A 97 25.53 -10.11 11.00
N GLY A 98 25.61 -8.78 10.89
CA GLY A 98 26.63 -7.98 11.53
C GLY A 98 26.58 -8.03 13.06
N ALA A 99 25.37 -7.94 13.65
CA ALA A 99 25.16 -8.04 15.10
C ALA A 99 25.55 -9.42 15.65
N ALA A 100 25.38 -10.48 14.85
CA ALA A 100 25.86 -11.84 15.16
C ALA A 100 27.39 -12.00 15.06
N GLY A 101 28.14 -10.94 14.77
CA GLY A 101 29.60 -10.92 14.77
C GLY A 101 30.26 -11.22 13.42
N PHE A 102 29.49 -11.34 12.33
CA PHE A 102 30.07 -11.55 11.01
C PHE A 102 30.49 -10.21 10.37
N PRO A 103 31.69 -10.12 9.78
CA PRO A 103 32.26 -8.86 9.28
C PRO A 103 31.72 -8.44 7.90
N VAL A 104 30.40 -8.35 7.76
CA VAL A 104 29.70 -8.03 6.49
C VAL A 104 30.06 -6.65 5.93
N MET A 105 30.34 -5.67 6.80
CA MET A 105 30.82 -4.33 6.42
C MET A 105 32.23 -4.34 5.78
N THR A 106 32.99 -5.42 5.98
CA THR A 106 34.38 -5.53 5.50
C THR A 106 34.49 -6.47 4.30
N HIS A 107 33.66 -7.52 4.24
CA HIS A 107 33.83 -8.62 3.29
C HIS A 107 32.63 -8.91 2.38
N LEU A 108 31.42 -8.42 2.70
CA LEU A 108 30.23 -8.71 1.89
C LEU A 108 30.12 -7.72 0.71
N ALA A 109 30.74 -8.11 -0.40
CA ALA A 109 30.67 -7.48 -1.71
C ALA A 109 31.13 -8.47 -2.78
N ASP A 110 30.70 -8.26 -4.02
CA ASP A 110 31.11 -9.07 -5.18
C ASP A 110 32.08 -8.32 -6.13
N GLY A 111 32.33 -7.04 -5.88
CA GLY A 111 33.25 -6.19 -6.64
C GLY A 111 32.64 -5.54 -7.88
N SER A 112 31.36 -5.78 -8.18
CA SER A 112 30.63 -5.14 -9.29
C SER A 112 29.99 -3.81 -8.90
N GLU A 113 29.89 -3.50 -7.60
CA GLU A 113 29.07 -2.42 -7.04
C GLU A 113 29.38 -1.07 -7.66
N ARG A 114 30.67 -0.77 -7.84
CA ARG A 114 31.10 0.49 -8.45
C ARG A 114 30.57 0.64 -9.87
N ARG A 115 30.67 -0.41 -10.69
CA ARG A 115 30.13 -0.40 -12.07
C ARG A 115 28.60 -0.33 -12.08
N THR A 116 27.95 -0.98 -11.12
CA THR A 116 26.49 -0.89 -10.94
C THR A 116 26.06 0.55 -10.62
N GLY A 117 26.78 1.22 -9.71
CA GLY A 117 26.51 2.62 -9.38
C GLY A 117 26.76 3.59 -10.54
N GLU A 118 27.82 3.38 -11.33
CA GLU A 118 28.07 4.14 -12.56
C GLU A 118 26.90 3.96 -13.54
N ARG A 119 26.50 2.72 -13.82
CA ARG A 119 25.43 2.41 -14.77
C ARG A 119 24.08 2.99 -14.36
N MET A 120 23.68 2.86 -13.10
CA MET A 120 22.41 3.39 -12.60
C MET A 120 22.35 4.91 -12.71
N ALA A 121 23.46 5.60 -12.43
CA ALA A 121 23.56 7.04 -12.60
C ALA A 121 23.54 7.46 -14.09
N GLU A 122 24.17 6.68 -14.99
CA GLU A 122 24.13 6.88 -16.44
C GLU A 122 22.72 6.69 -17.00
N SER A 123 21.98 5.69 -16.52
CA SER A 123 20.63 5.37 -16.98
C SER A 123 19.53 6.16 -16.27
N PHE A 124 19.89 7.14 -15.43
CA PHE A 124 18.95 7.90 -14.60
C PHE A 124 18.02 7.03 -13.73
N ASP A 125 18.47 5.85 -13.33
CA ASP A 125 17.69 4.91 -12.54
C ASP A 125 17.76 5.23 -11.05
N TRP A 126 17.05 6.28 -10.66
CA TRP A 126 16.98 6.72 -9.26
C TRP A 126 16.36 5.65 -8.35
N ASN A 127 15.24 5.06 -8.77
CA ASN A 127 14.51 4.08 -7.95
C ASN A 127 15.32 2.80 -7.76
N GLY A 128 15.97 2.30 -8.82
CA GLY A 128 16.91 1.20 -8.70
C GLY A 128 18.09 1.53 -7.81
N LEU A 129 18.59 2.78 -7.84
CA LEU A 129 19.65 3.21 -6.92
C LEU A 129 19.18 3.26 -5.45
N VAL A 130 17.96 3.75 -5.17
CA VAL A 130 17.35 3.73 -3.83
C VAL A 130 17.28 2.30 -3.30
N HIS A 131 16.80 1.36 -4.12
CA HIS A 131 16.75 -0.06 -3.77
C HIS A 131 18.14 -0.64 -3.52
N MET A 132 19.12 -0.33 -4.39
CA MET A 132 20.50 -0.79 -4.20
C MET A 132 21.15 -0.21 -2.94
N VAL A 133 20.85 1.04 -2.58
CA VAL A 133 21.31 1.64 -1.32
C VAL A 133 20.69 0.93 -0.12
N GLY A 134 19.40 0.60 -0.17
CA GLY A 134 18.73 -0.20 0.87
C GLY A 134 19.39 -1.58 1.04
N ALA A 135 19.52 -2.33 -0.05
CA ALA A 135 20.04 -3.70 -0.02
C ALA A 135 21.54 -3.78 0.32
N SER A 136 22.32 -2.74 0.01
CA SER A 136 23.76 -2.70 0.32
C SER A 136 24.07 -2.03 1.66
N ALA A 137 23.11 -1.36 2.29
CA ALA A 137 23.33 -0.73 3.58
C ALA A 137 23.68 -1.77 4.64
N GLY A 138 24.72 -1.50 5.43
CA GLY A 138 25.23 -2.47 6.40
C GLY A 138 26.26 -3.44 5.82
N THR A 139 26.72 -3.24 4.58
CA THR A 139 27.74 -4.10 3.94
C THR A 139 28.90 -3.28 3.36
N LYS A 140 29.98 -3.96 2.95
CA LYS A 140 31.12 -3.34 2.23
C LYS A 140 30.67 -2.67 0.93
N SER A 141 29.67 -3.25 0.28
CA SER A 141 29.15 -2.88 -1.05
C SER A 141 28.71 -1.42 -1.17
N PHE A 142 28.20 -0.81 -0.09
CA PHE A 142 27.59 0.52 -0.11
C PHE A 142 28.56 1.62 -0.56
N ASN A 143 29.80 1.63 -0.04
CA ASN A 143 30.75 2.70 -0.34
C ASN A 143 31.23 2.64 -1.80
N ASP A 144 31.40 1.43 -2.34
CA ASP A 144 31.81 1.22 -3.73
C ASP A 144 30.69 1.60 -4.70
N LEU A 145 29.43 1.28 -4.37
CA LEU A 145 28.24 1.74 -5.10
C LEU A 145 28.23 3.27 -5.23
N LEU A 146 28.36 3.99 -4.11
CA LEU A 146 28.38 5.46 -4.11
C LEU A 146 29.63 6.06 -4.76
N ALA A 147 30.76 5.36 -4.76
CA ALA A 147 31.94 5.79 -5.51
C ALA A 147 31.69 5.76 -7.02
N GLY A 148 30.90 4.79 -7.50
CA GLY A 148 30.43 4.72 -8.87
C GLY A 148 29.48 5.86 -9.22
N VAL A 149 28.44 6.06 -8.40
CA VAL A 149 27.47 7.16 -8.57
C VAL A 149 28.19 8.52 -8.61
N ARG A 150 29.15 8.76 -7.70
CA ARG A 150 29.89 10.03 -7.63
C ARG A 150 30.60 10.40 -8.94
N LYS A 151 31.04 9.41 -9.70
CA LYS A 151 31.77 9.63 -10.95
C LYS A 151 30.87 10.20 -12.05
N VAL A 152 29.59 9.85 -12.04
CA VAL A 152 28.61 10.21 -13.08
C VAL A 152 27.69 11.33 -12.59
N ARG A 153 27.13 11.20 -11.38
CA ARG A 153 26.19 12.12 -10.73
C ARG A 153 26.59 12.40 -9.28
N PRO A 154 27.60 13.26 -9.03
CA PRO A 154 28.04 13.60 -7.68
C PRO A 154 26.93 14.18 -6.80
N GLU A 155 25.95 14.85 -7.39
CA GLU A 155 24.79 15.44 -6.73
C GLU A 155 23.86 14.41 -6.07
N TRP A 156 23.79 13.18 -6.60
CA TRP A 156 22.98 12.09 -6.02
C TRP A 156 23.61 11.47 -4.76
N VAL A 157 24.91 11.65 -4.56
CA VAL A 157 25.65 11.04 -3.43
C VAL A 157 25.13 11.55 -2.09
N ARG A 158 24.82 12.85 -1.98
CA ARG A 158 24.36 13.45 -0.72
C ARG A 158 23.00 12.89 -0.31
N PRO A 159 21.95 12.89 -1.15
CA PRO A 159 20.69 12.20 -0.87
C PRO A 159 20.88 10.73 -0.47
N MET A 160 21.64 9.95 -1.25
CA MET A 160 21.80 8.51 -0.94
C MET A 160 22.49 8.25 0.40
N ARG A 161 23.43 9.13 0.80
CA ARG A 161 23.99 9.09 2.15
C ARG A 161 22.95 9.42 3.22
N LYS A 162 22.07 10.39 2.97
CA LYS A 162 20.98 10.71 3.90
C LYS A 162 20.05 9.51 4.08
N LEU A 163 19.64 8.87 2.99
CA LEU A 163 18.81 7.66 3.03
C LEU A 163 19.49 6.55 3.84
N HIS A 164 20.76 6.26 3.55
CA HIS A 164 21.55 5.28 4.31
C HIS A 164 21.61 5.60 5.81
N LEU A 165 21.80 6.87 6.17
CA LEU A 165 21.83 7.29 7.56
C LEU A 165 20.46 7.18 8.23
N ALA A 166 19.37 7.43 7.51
CA ALA A 166 18.01 7.31 8.04
C ALA A 166 17.68 5.86 8.42
N ILE A 167 17.89 4.90 7.53
CA ILE A 167 17.63 3.48 7.83
C ILE A 167 18.59 2.93 8.92
N LYS A 168 19.85 3.39 8.96
CA LYS A 168 20.79 3.03 10.04
C LYS A 168 20.43 3.65 11.39
N ARG A 169 19.85 4.85 11.38
CA ARG A 169 19.35 5.48 12.61
C ARG A 169 18.13 4.73 13.13
N HIS A 170 17.24 4.30 12.24
CA HIS A 170 16.10 3.45 12.60
C HIS A 170 16.57 2.12 13.23
N TRP A 171 17.58 1.47 12.65
CA TRP A 171 18.23 0.31 13.27
C TRP A 171 18.73 0.60 14.69
N ARG A 172 19.49 1.69 14.89
CA ARG A 172 20.02 2.05 16.22
C ARG A 172 18.89 2.26 17.22
N GLY A 173 17.90 3.09 16.88
CA GLY A 173 16.73 3.31 17.74
C GLY A 173 15.98 2.02 18.10
N ALA A 174 15.91 1.07 17.17
CA ALA A 174 15.31 -0.24 17.41
C ALA A 174 16.20 -1.22 18.18
N THR A 175 17.49 -0.91 18.42
CA THR A 175 18.47 -1.83 19.03
C THR A 175 19.29 -1.20 20.16
N ASP A 176 18.96 0.03 20.59
CA ASP A 176 19.74 0.80 21.57
C ASP A 176 19.78 0.12 22.97
N ASN A 177 18.96 -0.89 23.24
CA ASN A 177 19.01 -1.78 24.41
C ASN A 177 19.03 -3.26 23.95
N ASP A 178 19.80 -4.13 24.63
CA ASP A 178 19.95 -5.55 24.26
C ASP A 178 18.61 -6.32 24.15
N THR A 179 17.60 -5.97 24.95
CA THR A 179 16.24 -6.56 24.86
C THR A 179 15.52 -6.27 23.55
N ASN A 180 15.94 -5.25 22.79
CA ASN A 180 15.28 -4.85 21.54
C ASN A 180 15.89 -5.52 20.31
N LEU A 181 17.12 -6.06 20.40
CA LEU A 181 17.68 -6.86 19.31
C LEU A 181 16.90 -8.16 19.12
N ASP A 182 16.44 -8.76 20.22
CA ASP A 182 15.56 -9.93 20.21
C ASP A 182 14.24 -9.64 19.48
N PHE A 183 13.68 -8.44 19.65
CA PHE A 183 12.48 -8.00 18.92
C PHE A 183 12.72 -7.95 17.41
N VAL A 184 13.83 -7.34 16.96
CA VAL A 184 14.14 -7.23 15.51
C VAL A 184 14.44 -8.60 14.88
N ALA A 185 14.97 -9.55 15.66
CA ALA A 185 15.19 -10.93 15.24
C ALA A 185 13.97 -11.85 15.45
N SER A 186 12.94 -11.38 16.17
CA SER A 186 11.84 -12.20 16.66
C SER A 186 11.06 -12.85 15.53
N THR A 187 10.83 -14.15 15.68
CA THR A 187 9.95 -14.93 14.81
C THR A 187 8.59 -15.22 15.44
N THR A 188 8.33 -14.68 16.63
CA THR A 188 7.04 -14.84 17.30
C THR A 188 5.95 -14.17 16.47
N MET A 189 4.83 -14.86 16.27
CA MET A 189 3.73 -14.37 15.43
C MET A 189 2.86 -13.37 16.19
N VAL A 190 2.72 -12.16 15.64
CA VAL A 190 1.82 -11.11 16.11
C VAL A 190 1.00 -10.63 14.91
N ASP A 191 -0.33 -10.64 15.03
CA ASP A 191 -1.26 -10.25 13.96
C ASP A 191 -1.02 -10.95 12.60
N GLY A 192 -0.57 -12.21 12.65
CA GLY A 192 -0.36 -13.03 11.45
C GLY A 192 0.96 -12.80 10.73
N VAL A 193 1.89 -12.02 11.30
CA VAL A 193 3.27 -11.87 10.80
C VAL A 193 4.31 -12.04 11.92
N PRO A 194 5.56 -12.44 11.62
CA PRO A 194 6.62 -12.44 12.61
C PRO A 194 6.86 -11.03 13.17
N GLU A 195 7.03 -10.88 14.47
CA GLU A 195 7.17 -9.58 15.13
C GLU A 195 8.36 -8.75 14.58
N GLY A 196 9.51 -9.38 14.33
CA GLY A 196 10.67 -8.74 13.71
C GLY A 196 10.43 -8.26 12.27
N TRP A 197 9.38 -8.76 11.60
CA TRP A 197 8.97 -8.29 10.27
C TRP A 197 8.46 -6.86 10.28
N ASN A 198 7.93 -6.37 11.41
CA ASN A 198 7.49 -4.99 11.54
C ASN A 198 8.66 -4.01 11.30
N PHE A 199 9.86 -4.35 11.77
CA PHE A 199 11.06 -3.56 11.46
C PHE A 199 11.33 -3.49 9.94
N THR A 200 11.17 -4.60 9.23
CA THR A 200 11.30 -4.63 7.77
C THR A 200 10.28 -3.72 7.09
N LEU A 201 9.02 -3.75 7.52
CA LEU A 201 7.97 -2.89 6.98
C LEU A 201 8.26 -1.41 7.22
N GLU A 202 8.81 -1.06 8.39
CA GLU A 202 9.24 0.30 8.72
C GLU A 202 10.41 0.78 7.86
N VAL A 203 11.41 -0.06 7.63
CA VAL A 203 12.51 0.27 6.71
C VAL A 203 11.98 0.40 5.28
N ALA A 204 11.08 -0.50 4.85
CA ALA A 204 10.46 -0.44 3.53
C ALA A 204 9.71 0.87 3.31
N ARG A 205 9.03 1.37 4.35
CA ARG A 205 8.39 2.67 4.35
C ARG A 205 9.39 3.81 4.14
N ILE A 206 10.52 3.82 4.87
CA ILE A 206 11.57 4.84 4.67
C ILE A 206 12.11 4.81 3.23
N LEU A 207 12.39 3.62 2.70
CA LEU A 207 12.86 3.46 1.32
C LEU A 207 11.83 3.92 0.30
N HIS A 208 10.56 3.57 0.51
CA HIS A 208 9.46 3.95 -0.38
C HIS A 208 9.32 5.47 -0.51
N HIS A 209 9.48 6.22 0.57
CA HIS A 209 9.43 7.68 0.56
C HIS A 209 10.59 8.32 -0.22
N ALA A 210 11.67 7.58 -0.51
CA ALA A 210 12.76 8.04 -1.34
C ALA A 210 12.58 7.71 -2.83
N LEU A 211 11.58 6.89 -3.20
CA LEU A 211 11.28 6.55 -4.59
C LEU A 211 10.57 7.72 -5.28
N ARG A 212 10.86 7.90 -6.57
CA ARG A 212 10.20 8.85 -7.46
C ARG A 212 9.02 8.19 -8.16
N SER A 213 7.95 8.95 -8.34
CA SER A 213 6.91 8.58 -9.30
C SER A 213 7.46 8.72 -10.72
N SER A 214 6.93 7.97 -11.68
CA SER A 214 7.33 8.08 -13.09
C SER A 214 7.10 9.48 -13.69
N ALA A 215 6.32 10.34 -13.02
CA ALA A 215 5.99 11.70 -13.46
C ALA A 215 7.04 12.74 -13.02
N GLU A 216 7.87 12.43 -12.02
CA GLU A 216 8.87 13.35 -11.47
C GLU A 216 10.21 13.28 -12.20
N LEU A 217 10.38 12.45 -13.24
CA LEU A 217 11.64 12.27 -13.96
C LEU A 217 12.02 13.49 -14.84
N ASP A 218 12.25 14.66 -14.23
CA ASP A 218 13.21 15.63 -14.78
C ASP A 218 14.61 15.11 -14.48
N GLU A 219 15.40 14.96 -15.55
CA GLU A 219 16.78 14.50 -15.56
C GLU A 219 17.71 15.34 -14.67
N ASN A 220 17.30 16.56 -14.29
CA ASN A 220 18.13 17.52 -13.56
C ASN A 220 17.70 17.79 -12.12
N ASP A 221 16.56 17.26 -11.66
CA ASP A 221 16.04 17.54 -10.32
C ASP A 221 16.47 16.46 -9.31
N VAL A 222 17.17 16.87 -8.25
CA VAL A 222 17.66 15.98 -7.19
C VAL A 222 16.73 16.10 -5.97
N PRO A 223 16.08 15.00 -5.53
CA PRO A 223 15.16 15.05 -4.41
C PRO A 223 15.78 15.58 -3.12
N ASP A 224 15.07 16.51 -2.48
CA ASP A 224 15.45 16.96 -1.13
C ASP A 224 14.97 15.95 -0.07
N LEU A 225 15.89 15.07 0.31
CA LEU A 225 15.68 14.11 1.40
C LEU A 225 15.87 14.72 2.81
N SER A 226 15.82 16.05 2.96
CA SER A 226 15.85 16.74 4.27
C SER A 226 14.73 16.28 5.20
N ARG A 227 13.57 15.89 4.66
CA ARG A 227 12.43 15.36 5.42
C ARG A 227 12.72 14.04 6.16
N LEU A 228 13.82 13.35 5.83
CA LEU A 228 14.27 12.15 6.55
C LEU A 228 15.07 12.49 7.84
N GLU A 229 15.34 13.77 8.13
CA GLU A 229 16.27 14.18 9.20
C GLU A 229 15.63 14.27 10.60
N ASP A 230 14.33 14.55 10.71
CA ASP A 230 13.65 14.75 12.00
C ASP A 230 12.67 13.60 12.34
N PRO A 231 12.93 12.79 13.39
CA PRO A 231 12.02 11.75 13.86
C PRO A 231 10.62 12.28 14.23
N ALA A 232 10.50 13.55 14.61
CA ALA A 232 9.22 14.19 14.89
C ALA A 232 8.42 14.51 13.61
N THR A 233 9.10 14.64 12.46
CA THR A 233 8.48 14.65 11.12
C THR A 233 8.27 13.26 10.52
N LEU A 234 8.92 12.22 11.08
CA LEU A 234 8.61 10.81 10.83
C LEU A 234 7.52 10.28 11.76
N VAL A 235 6.91 11.12 12.60
CA VAL A 235 5.59 10.83 13.19
C VAL A 235 4.61 10.78 12.03
N GLU A 236 4.41 9.55 11.58
CA GLU A 236 3.55 9.13 10.48
C GLU A 236 2.26 9.94 10.41
N SER A 237 2.04 10.56 9.25
CA SER A 237 0.68 10.74 8.78
C SER A 237 0.09 9.36 8.54
N ARG A 238 -0.60 8.84 9.53
CA ARG A 238 -1.38 7.60 9.46
C ARG A 238 -2.85 7.92 9.48
N TRP A 239 -3.64 6.99 8.96
CA TRP A 239 -5.07 7.03 9.19
C TRP A 239 -5.38 6.81 10.67
N GLY A 240 -6.36 7.55 11.18
CA GLY A 240 -6.98 7.25 12.46
C GLY A 240 -7.69 5.90 12.42
N ARG A 241 -7.92 5.33 13.59
CA ARG A 241 -8.66 4.08 13.71
C ARG A 241 -10.12 4.28 13.31
N LEU A 242 -10.61 3.52 12.31
CA LEU A 242 -12.01 3.57 11.91
C LEU A 242 -12.91 2.86 12.94
N ILE A 243 -13.89 3.58 13.50
CA ILE A 243 -14.82 3.09 14.52
C ILE A 243 -16.24 3.42 14.09
N GLU A 244 -17.06 2.39 13.87
CA GLU A 244 -18.45 2.56 13.46
C GLU A 244 -19.36 2.96 14.64
N LEU A 245 -20.17 4.00 14.46
CA LEU A 245 -21.30 4.31 15.33
C LEU A 245 -22.52 3.50 14.86
N PRO A 246 -23.01 2.53 15.67
CA PRO A 246 -24.24 1.82 15.34
C PRO A 246 -25.44 2.78 15.41
N LEU A 247 -26.21 2.86 14.30
CA LEU A 247 -27.45 3.63 14.23
C LEU A 247 -28.67 2.75 14.02
N ASP A 248 -29.75 3.06 14.73
CA ASP A 248 -31.06 2.47 14.50
C ASP A 248 -31.72 3.06 13.24
N ARG A 249 -31.94 2.21 12.24
CA ARG A 249 -32.54 2.59 10.94
C ARG A 249 -34.03 2.19 10.90
N THR A 250 -34.83 2.89 11.70
CA THR A 250 -36.24 2.54 11.97
C THR A 250 -37.20 2.90 10.83
N ARG A 251 -36.88 3.92 10.01
CA ARG A 251 -37.73 4.35 8.91
C ARG A 251 -37.56 3.44 7.70
N ARG A 252 -38.67 3.10 7.04
CA ARG A 252 -38.67 2.26 5.84
C ARG A 252 -39.12 3.04 4.63
N VAL A 253 -38.36 2.93 3.55
CA VAL A 253 -38.73 3.37 2.21
C VAL A 253 -38.71 2.16 1.26
N ASP A 254 -39.54 2.18 0.23
CA ASP A 254 -39.49 1.11 -0.78
C ASP A 254 -38.20 1.23 -1.59
N GLY A 255 -37.18 0.45 -1.20
CA GLY A 255 -35.86 0.46 -1.83
C GLY A 255 -35.84 -0.10 -3.26
N ARG A 256 -36.99 -0.44 -3.85
CA ARG A 256 -37.12 -0.95 -5.21
C ARG A 256 -37.22 0.21 -6.21
N ILE A 257 -36.10 0.54 -6.84
CA ILE A 257 -36.10 1.40 -8.04
C ILE A 257 -36.38 0.52 -9.27
N GLY A 258 -37.07 1.07 -10.27
CA GLY A 258 -37.65 0.36 -11.40
C GLY A 258 -36.73 -0.60 -12.19
N ARG A 259 -37.36 -1.47 -12.99
CA ARG A 259 -36.67 -2.46 -13.83
C ARG A 259 -35.96 -1.78 -15.01
N ARG A 260 -34.63 -1.92 -15.09
CA ARG A 260 -33.81 -1.50 -16.22
C ARG A 260 -33.95 -2.50 -17.37
N LYS A 261 -33.96 -2.04 -18.61
CA LYS A 261 -33.81 -2.86 -19.82
C LYS A 261 -32.40 -2.66 -20.37
N ARG A 262 -31.66 -3.74 -20.63
CA ARG A 262 -30.30 -3.70 -21.18
C ARG A 262 -30.19 -4.67 -22.36
N ALA A 263 -29.53 -4.23 -23.43
CA ALA A 263 -29.19 -5.09 -24.56
C ALA A 263 -28.23 -6.20 -24.13
N SER A 264 -28.51 -7.44 -24.53
CA SER A 264 -27.84 -8.68 -24.12
C SER A 264 -27.61 -9.59 -25.33
N ILE A 265 -26.55 -10.40 -25.27
CA ILE A 265 -26.25 -11.43 -26.29
C ILE A 265 -27.13 -12.67 -26.15
N THR A 266 -27.83 -12.80 -25.02
CA THR A 266 -28.74 -13.91 -24.71
C THR A 266 -30.10 -13.40 -24.27
N GLY A 267 -31.16 -14.10 -24.70
CA GLY A 267 -32.54 -13.85 -24.32
C GLY A 267 -33.51 -14.66 -25.17
N ARG A 268 -34.81 -14.58 -24.86
CA ARG A 268 -35.85 -15.35 -25.56
C ARG A 268 -36.39 -14.63 -26.80
N ASN A 269 -36.58 -13.31 -26.71
CA ASN A 269 -37.13 -12.48 -27.79
C ASN A 269 -36.12 -11.39 -28.16
N PRO A 270 -35.62 -11.35 -29.41
CA PRO A 270 -34.75 -10.27 -29.87
C PRO A 270 -35.55 -8.96 -29.94
N ARG A 271 -35.02 -7.91 -29.33
CA ARG A 271 -35.67 -6.58 -29.23
C ARG A 271 -34.88 -5.47 -29.93
N HIS A 272 -33.59 -5.69 -30.18
CA HIS A 272 -32.67 -4.74 -30.79
C HIS A 272 -32.01 -5.35 -32.04
N LEU A 273 -32.81 -5.58 -33.09
CA LEU A 273 -32.35 -6.24 -34.33
C LEU A 273 -31.29 -5.41 -35.07
N ASP A 274 -31.35 -4.09 -34.95
CA ASP A 274 -30.37 -3.13 -35.47
C ASP A 274 -28.95 -3.40 -34.95
N ARG A 275 -28.83 -3.89 -33.71
CA ARG A 275 -27.55 -4.22 -33.07
C ARG A 275 -26.91 -5.49 -33.61
N LEU A 276 -27.63 -6.30 -34.38
CA LEU A 276 -27.03 -7.45 -35.05
C LEU A 276 -25.97 -7.02 -36.08
N LEU A 277 -26.20 -5.85 -36.69
CA LEU A 277 -25.37 -5.30 -37.75
C LEU A 277 -24.39 -4.24 -37.23
N THR A 278 -24.73 -3.56 -36.14
CA THR A 278 -23.98 -2.38 -35.65
C THR A 278 -23.21 -2.61 -34.35
N ASP A 279 -23.60 -3.59 -33.53
CA ASP A 279 -22.95 -3.90 -32.25
C ASP A 279 -21.98 -5.07 -32.45
N PRO A 280 -20.65 -4.91 -32.24
CA PRO A 280 -19.66 -5.98 -32.41
C PRO A 280 -19.97 -7.22 -31.58
N ASP A 281 -20.60 -7.02 -30.42
CA ASP A 281 -21.00 -8.09 -29.50
C ASP A 281 -22.37 -8.72 -29.87
N ARG A 282 -23.07 -8.21 -30.89
CA ARG A 282 -24.38 -8.69 -31.37
C ARG A 282 -25.43 -8.82 -30.25
N ARG A 283 -25.49 -7.82 -29.37
CA ARG A 283 -26.44 -7.76 -28.23
C ARG A 283 -27.88 -7.48 -28.68
N ILE A 284 -28.54 -8.45 -29.29
CA ILE A 284 -29.87 -8.29 -29.89
C ILE A 284 -31.05 -8.49 -28.92
N PHE A 285 -30.82 -9.05 -27.75
CA PHE A 285 -31.87 -9.39 -26.78
C PHE A 285 -32.03 -8.32 -25.69
N GLU A 286 -33.21 -8.24 -25.08
CA GLU A 286 -33.45 -7.37 -23.93
C GLU A 286 -33.40 -8.17 -22.62
N ARG A 287 -32.51 -7.77 -21.70
CA ARG A 287 -32.44 -8.28 -20.33
C ARG A 287 -33.01 -7.24 -19.38
N HIS A 288 -33.87 -7.66 -18.48
CA HIS A 288 -34.32 -6.82 -17.39
C HIS A 288 -33.33 -6.90 -16.22
N ASP A 289 -32.50 -5.88 -16.06
CA ASP A 289 -31.64 -5.75 -14.89
C ASP A 289 -32.42 -5.01 -13.78
N ARG A 290 -32.24 -5.43 -12.53
CA ARG A 290 -32.76 -4.66 -11.39
C ARG A 290 -31.82 -3.47 -11.20
N GLY A 291 -32.31 -2.25 -11.41
CA GLY A 291 -31.57 -1.03 -11.06
C GLY A 291 -31.57 -0.89 -9.55
N ASN A 292 -30.64 -1.54 -8.87
CA ASN A 292 -30.62 -1.58 -7.41
C ASN A 292 -29.52 -0.66 -6.92
N GLY A 293 -29.87 0.28 -6.05
CA GLY A 293 -28.92 0.87 -5.11
C GLY A 293 -27.78 1.69 -5.72
N GLY A 294 -26.67 1.66 -5.00
CA GLY A 294 -25.62 2.67 -5.08
C GLY A 294 -25.10 2.94 -3.68
N VAL A 295 -23.83 3.30 -3.56
CA VAL A 295 -23.24 3.69 -2.28
C VAL A 295 -22.89 5.17 -2.38
N VAL A 296 -23.35 5.96 -1.42
CA VAL A 296 -23.01 7.37 -1.28
C VAL A 296 -22.21 7.49 0.00
N LEU A 297 -20.91 7.75 -0.13
CA LEU A 297 -20.04 8.08 0.99
C LEU A 297 -19.96 9.60 1.09
N VAL A 298 -20.24 10.15 2.26
CA VAL A 298 -20.29 11.60 2.49
C VAL A 298 -19.27 11.97 3.55
N ASP A 299 -18.30 12.78 3.16
CA ASP A 299 -17.44 13.51 4.07
C ASP A 299 -18.30 14.52 4.86
N GLN A 300 -18.27 14.41 6.19
CA GLN A 300 -18.95 15.30 7.12
C GLN A 300 -17.99 16.17 7.93
N SER A 301 -16.73 16.33 7.49
CA SER A 301 -15.75 17.20 8.12
C SER A 301 -16.05 18.69 7.89
N GLY A 302 -15.60 19.52 8.84
CA GLY A 302 -15.63 20.98 8.71
C GLY A 302 -16.98 21.56 8.27
N SER A 303 -17.00 22.15 7.06
CA SER A 303 -18.16 22.80 6.44
C SER A 303 -19.08 21.85 5.66
N MET A 304 -18.67 20.60 5.41
CA MET A 304 -19.36 19.63 4.56
C MET A 304 -20.48 18.87 5.29
N ARG A 305 -21.40 19.60 5.93
CA ARG A 305 -22.42 18.99 6.79
C ARG A 305 -23.59 18.42 6.00
N LEU A 306 -23.74 17.10 6.05
CA LEU A 306 -24.96 16.43 5.60
C LEU A 306 -26.14 16.76 6.54
N THR A 307 -27.20 17.34 6.00
CA THR A 307 -28.44 17.60 6.75
C THR A 307 -29.45 16.46 6.59
N ASN A 308 -30.50 16.44 7.42
CA ASN A 308 -31.61 15.49 7.25
C ASN A 308 -32.33 15.70 5.92
N ASP A 309 -32.46 16.94 5.44
CA ASP A 309 -33.10 17.24 4.16
C ASP A 309 -32.25 16.72 3.00
N ASP A 310 -30.93 16.88 3.07
CA ASP A 310 -29.98 16.30 2.11
C ASP A 310 -30.08 14.77 2.06
N LEU A 311 -30.16 14.11 3.22
CA LEU A 311 -30.40 12.67 3.30
C LEU A 311 -31.69 12.29 2.57
N TRP A 312 -32.80 12.98 2.84
CA TRP A 312 -34.07 12.67 2.17
C TRP A 312 -34.02 12.93 0.67
N ASN A 313 -33.32 13.96 0.21
CA ASN A 313 -33.10 14.22 -1.21
C ASN A 313 -32.27 13.11 -1.89
N ILE A 314 -31.25 12.57 -1.21
CA ILE A 314 -30.48 11.40 -1.67
C ILE A 314 -31.39 10.15 -1.74
N ILE A 315 -32.17 9.90 -0.69
CA ILE A 315 -33.09 8.76 -0.62
C ILE A 315 -34.18 8.86 -1.68
N GLU A 316 -34.72 10.04 -1.97
CA GLU A 316 -35.69 10.24 -3.04
C GLU A 316 -35.08 9.97 -4.43
N ALA A 317 -33.83 10.40 -4.64
CA ALA A 317 -33.10 10.12 -5.88
C ALA A 317 -32.78 8.63 -6.06
N ALA A 318 -32.46 7.93 -4.96
CA ALA A 318 -32.15 6.51 -4.97
C ALA A 318 -32.59 5.77 -3.69
N PRO A 319 -33.88 5.35 -3.57
CA PRO A 319 -34.43 4.73 -2.35
C PRO A 319 -33.69 3.49 -1.82
N GLY A 320 -33.02 2.75 -2.71
CA GLY A 320 -32.28 1.54 -2.36
C GLY A 320 -30.80 1.77 -2.04
N CYS A 321 -30.31 3.02 -2.05
CA CYS A 321 -28.91 3.30 -1.84
C CYS A 321 -28.46 3.01 -0.39
N VAL A 322 -27.15 2.88 -0.22
CA VAL A 322 -26.48 2.91 1.06
C VAL A 322 -25.89 4.31 1.21
N VAL A 323 -26.19 4.99 2.31
CA VAL A 323 -25.64 6.31 2.63
C VAL A 323 -24.78 6.16 3.87
N VAL A 324 -23.50 6.51 3.75
CA VAL A 324 -22.51 6.44 4.82
C VAL A 324 -21.96 7.84 5.04
N GLY A 325 -21.98 8.30 6.28
CA GLY A 325 -21.30 9.53 6.70
C GLY A 325 -20.04 9.18 7.46
N TYR A 326 -19.00 10.00 7.35
CA TYR A 326 -17.78 9.86 8.14
C TYR A 326 -17.17 11.23 8.44
N SER A 327 -16.34 11.28 9.48
CA SER A 327 -15.54 12.45 9.85
C SER A 327 -14.58 12.04 10.95
N HIS A 328 -13.45 12.72 11.09
CA HIS A 328 -12.48 12.46 12.16
C HIS A 328 -12.38 13.60 13.16
N ALA A 329 -12.15 13.27 14.43
CA ALA A 329 -11.77 14.22 15.46
C ALA A 329 -10.26 14.05 15.73
N ALA A 330 -9.48 15.08 15.41
CA ALA A 330 -8.03 15.02 15.47
C ALA A 330 -7.52 14.61 16.86
N GLY A 331 -6.63 13.61 16.91
CA GLY A 331 -6.04 13.12 18.16
C GLY A 331 -6.95 12.26 19.05
N THR A 332 -8.07 11.76 18.51
CA THR A 332 -8.93 10.76 19.18
C THR A 332 -8.73 9.38 18.57
N ASP A 333 -8.74 8.33 19.42
CA ASP A 333 -8.53 6.93 18.99
C ASP A 333 -9.71 6.00 19.36
N ASP A 334 -10.70 6.51 20.09
CA ASP A 334 -11.82 5.78 20.67
C ASP A 334 -13.19 6.37 20.31
N GLU A 335 -13.23 7.47 19.56
CA GLU A 335 -14.47 8.09 19.11
C GLU A 335 -14.99 7.49 17.80
N PRO A 336 -16.30 7.22 17.69
CA PRO A 336 -16.90 6.80 16.43
C PRO A 336 -16.77 7.87 15.34
N ASN A 337 -16.31 7.45 14.17
CA ASN A 337 -15.97 8.34 13.05
C ASN A 337 -16.57 7.91 11.71
N ILE A 338 -17.40 6.87 11.69
CA ILE A 338 -18.18 6.46 10.53
C ILE A 338 -19.55 5.91 10.94
N TRP A 339 -20.58 6.12 10.12
CA TRP A 339 -21.93 5.64 10.40
C TRP A 339 -22.74 5.36 9.13
N VAL A 340 -23.50 4.27 9.17
CA VAL A 340 -24.43 3.90 8.10
C VAL A 340 -25.80 4.53 8.37
N ILE A 341 -26.09 5.63 7.67
CA ILE A 341 -27.30 6.43 7.83
C ILE A 341 -28.49 5.75 7.14
N ALA A 342 -28.26 5.22 5.94
CA ALA A 342 -29.27 4.48 5.20
C ALA A 342 -28.67 3.22 4.59
N GLU A 343 -29.45 2.14 4.60
CA GLU A 343 -29.03 0.87 4.03
C GLU A 343 -30.25 0.16 3.45
N ARG A 344 -30.34 0.14 2.11
CA ARG A 344 -31.25 -0.73 1.37
C ARG A 344 -32.72 -0.56 1.81
N GLY A 345 -33.16 0.69 1.85
CA GLY A 345 -34.53 1.07 2.22
C GLY A 345 -34.78 1.22 3.73
N HIS A 346 -33.78 1.00 4.58
CA HIS A 346 -33.83 1.35 6.00
C HIS A 346 -33.06 2.64 6.24
N VAL A 347 -33.69 3.64 6.87
CA VAL A 347 -33.14 4.98 7.04
C VAL A 347 -33.16 5.36 8.52
N ALA A 348 -32.06 5.92 9.02
CA ALA A 348 -31.95 6.48 10.36
C ALA A 348 -32.88 7.70 10.51
N GLU A 349 -33.28 7.99 11.75
CA GLU A 349 -34.14 9.13 12.03
C GLU A 349 -33.40 10.47 11.91
N GLN A 350 -32.12 10.49 12.29
CA GLN A 350 -31.28 11.68 12.28
C GLN A 350 -29.90 11.36 11.73
N VAL A 351 -29.35 12.30 10.98
CA VAL A 351 -27.94 12.30 10.56
C VAL A 351 -27.07 12.70 11.76
N PRO A 352 -26.09 11.87 12.18
CA PRO A 352 -25.12 12.27 13.18
C PRO A 352 -24.32 13.49 12.75
N ARG A 353 -23.88 14.29 13.73
CA ARG A 353 -23.01 15.43 13.47
C ARG A 353 -21.58 14.94 13.23
N GLY A 354 -20.96 15.42 12.15
CA GLY A 354 -19.54 15.20 11.89
C GLY A 354 -18.62 16.05 12.77
N GLY A 355 -17.39 15.55 12.92
CA GLY A 355 -16.23 16.24 13.47
C GLY A 355 -15.61 17.25 12.50
N GLN A 356 -14.37 17.67 12.76
CA GLN A 356 -13.70 18.73 11.98
C GLN A 356 -12.73 18.23 10.91
N GLY A 357 -12.20 17.00 10.99
CA GLY A 357 -11.10 16.54 10.15
C GLY A 357 -11.40 15.31 9.29
N ASN A 358 -10.40 14.93 8.49
CA ASN A 358 -10.47 13.91 7.43
C ASN A 358 -9.52 12.72 7.63
N GLY A 359 -9.02 12.54 8.86
CA GLY A 359 -8.05 11.51 9.23
C GLY A 359 -8.45 10.04 8.98
N VAL A 360 -9.58 9.75 8.34
CA VAL A 360 -10.05 8.39 8.03
C VAL A 360 -10.58 8.21 6.60
N ASP A 361 -10.27 9.11 5.65
CA ASP A 361 -10.76 9.02 4.25
C ASP A 361 -10.53 7.66 3.60
N GLY A 362 -9.27 7.18 3.62
CA GLY A 362 -8.89 5.88 3.04
C GLY A 362 -9.67 4.71 3.66
N PRO A 363 -9.66 4.54 5.00
CA PRO A 363 -10.49 3.56 5.68
C PRO A 363 -11.99 3.68 5.37
N ALA A 364 -12.53 4.89 5.29
CA ALA A 364 -13.95 5.14 4.98
C ALA A 364 -14.31 4.70 3.55
N LEU A 365 -13.45 4.97 2.56
CA LEU A 365 -13.60 4.49 1.19
C LEU A 365 -13.63 2.95 1.13
N ARG A 366 -12.72 2.29 1.85
CA ARG A 366 -12.67 0.82 1.93
C ARG A 366 -13.91 0.24 2.60
N PHE A 367 -14.41 0.89 3.66
CA PHE A 367 -15.66 0.52 4.32
C PHE A 367 -16.85 0.64 3.36
N ALA A 368 -16.97 1.75 2.63
CA ALA A 368 -18.02 1.96 1.64
C ALA A 368 -17.98 0.92 0.50
N LEU A 369 -16.78 0.55 0.04
CA LEU A 369 -16.59 -0.49 -0.97
C LEU A 369 -17.11 -1.86 -0.51
N LYS A 370 -16.95 -2.22 0.77
CA LYS A 370 -17.51 -3.47 1.34
C LYS A 370 -19.05 -3.49 1.30
N LYS A 371 -19.70 -2.32 1.30
CA LYS A 371 -21.17 -2.20 1.22
C LYS A 371 -21.69 -2.27 -0.23
N ARG A 372 -20.84 -1.95 -1.21
CA ARG A 372 -21.17 -1.90 -2.64
C ARG A 372 -21.42 -3.29 -3.21
N ARG A 373 -22.55 -3.48 -3.91
CA ARG A 373 -22.80 -4.69 -4.70
C ARG A 373 -22.28 -4.55 -6.12
N ASN A 374 -22.10 -5.69 -6.80
CA ASN A 374 -21.59 -5.70 -8.16
C ASN A 374 -22.49 -4.87 -9.11
N GLY A 375 -21.88 -3.91 -9.81
CA GLY A 375 -22.57 -3.01 -10.74
C GLY A 375 -23.26 -1.80 -10.11
N GLU A 376 -23.20 -1.62 -8.79
CA GLU A 376 -23.67 -0.41 -8.12
C GLU A 376 -22.67 0.74 -8.28
N PRO A 377 -23.13 1.98 -8.53
CA PRO A 377 -22.25 3.14 -8.47
C PRO A 377 -21.77 3.39 -7.04
N LEU A 378 -20.54 3.88 -6.89
CA LEU A 378 -20.07 4.47 -5.63
C LEU A 378 -19.76 5.94 -5.88
N ILE A 379 -20.49 6.81 -5.19
CA ILE A 379 -20.30 8.26 -5.24
C ILE A 379 -19.68 8.68 -3.92
N TRP A 380 -18.60 9.45 -3.99
CA TRP A 380 -17.93 10.00 -2.83
C TRP A 380 -18.09 11.52 -2.83
N VAL A 381 -18.77 12.05 -1.83
CA VAL A 381 -18.95 13.49 -1.63
C VAL A 381 -17.83 13.98 -0.72
N CYS A 382 -16.85 14.68 -1.30
CA CYS A 382 -15.68 15.22 -0.60
C CYS A 382 -15.05 16.32 -1.45
N ASP A 383 -14.51 17.36 -0.81
CA ASP A 383 -13.81 18.46 -1.47
C ASP A 383 -12.40 18.10 -1.98
N GLY A 384 -11.90 16.91 -1.59
CA GLY A 384 -10.62 16.35 -2.01
C GLY A 384 -9.46 16.69 -1.06
N TRP A 385 -9.74 17.29 0.10
CA TRP A 385 -8.72 17.58 1.11
C TRP A 385 -8.51 16.38 2.03
N VAL A 386 -7.37 15.71 1.88
CA VAL A 386 -7.03 14.52 2.68
C VAL A 386 -6.09 14.89 3.82
N THR A 387 -6.44 14.50 5.04
CA THR A 387 -5.60 14.71 6.24
C THR A 387 -5.28 13.41 6.98
N ASP A 388 -4.26 13.45 7.83
CA ASP A 388 -3.94 12.36 8.75
C ASP A 388 -4.78 12.41 10.04
N GLU A 389 -4.55 11.45 10.94
CA GLU A 389 -5.23 11.38 12.25
C GLU A 389 -5.10 12.66 13.12
N ARG A 390 -4.13 13.53 12.80
CA ARG A 390 -3.84 14.79 13.50
C ARG A 390 -4.27 16.01 12.70
N ASP A 391 -5.06 15.78 11.65
CA ASP A 391 -5.60 16.79 10.74
C ASP A 391 -4.53 17.57 9.96
N ARG A 392 -3.41 16.90 9.63
CA ARG A 392 -2.36 17.48 8.79
C ARG A 392 -2.52 17.01 7.35
N PRO A 393 -2.45 17.91 6.34
CA PRO A 393 -2.47 17.52 4.94
C PRO A 393 -1.35 16.51 4.63
N CYS A 394 -1.68 15.43 3.91
CA CYS A 394 -0.69 14.38 3.62
C CYS A 394 -0.80 13.85 2.19
N THR A 395 0.22 14.14 1.37
CA THR A 395 0.30 13.70 -0.04
C THR A 395 0.29 12.17 -0.19
N THR A 396 0.91 11.43 0.72
CA THR A 396 0.92 9.96 0.68
C THR A 396 -0.49 9.40 0.84
N LEU A 397 -1.25 9.92 1.80
CA LEU A 397 -2.64 9.54 2.04
C LEU A 397 -3.56 10.00 0.90
N THR A 398 -3.29 11.16 0.30
CA THR A 398 -3.96 11.63 -0.92
C THR A 398 -3.75 10.66 -2.09
N ASN A 399 -2.51 10.21 -2.32
CA ASN A 399 -2.18 9.23 -3.37
C ASN A 399 -2.85 7.87 -3.11
N GLU A 400 -2.97 7.47 -1.85
CA GLU A 400 -3.72 6.26 -1.47
C GLU A 400 -5.20 6.39 -1.85
N CYS A 401 -5.86 7.49 -1.46
CA CYS A 401 -7.25 7.76 -1.81
C CYS A 401 -7.45 7.79 -3.32
N ALA A 402 -6.56 8.48 -4.06
CA ALA A 402 -6.58 8.51 -5.51
C ALA A 402 -6.50 7.12 -6.15
N THR A 403 -5.63 6.25 -5.62
CA THR A 403 -5.52 4.86 -6.07
C THR A 403 -6.81 4.08 -5.83
N ILE A 404 -7.41 4.23 -4.65
CA ILE A 404 -8.69 3.58 -4.30
C ILE A 404 -9.79 4.06 -5.25
N VAL A 405 -9.88 5.37 -5.49
CA VAL A 405 -10.90 6.00 -6.34
C VAL A 405 -10.76 5.51 -7.79
N ALA A 406 -9.57 5.57 -8.37
CA ALA A 406 -9.32 5.14 -9.75
C ALA A 406 -9.59 3.65 -9.95
N THR A 407 -9.00 2.81 -9.10
CA THR A 407 -9.04 1.34 -9.26
C THR A 407 -10.46 0.80 -9.10
N ASN A 408 -11.27 1.42 -8.25
CA ASN A 408 -12.61 0.94 -7.96
C ASN A 408 -13.71 1.67 -8.75
N GLY A 409 -13.37 2.62 -9.62
CA GLY A 409 -14.36 3.37 -10.39
C GLY A 409 -15.26 4.25 -9.53
N ILE A 410 -14.70 4.88 -8.49
CA ILE A 410 -15.45 5.76 -7.58
C ILE A 410 -15.64 7.12 -8.23
N HIS A 411 -16.86 7.66 -8.18
CA HIS A 411 -17.20 8.97 -8.73
C HIS A 411 -17.18 10.03 -7.63
N GLN A 412 -16.07 10.75 -7.48
CA GLN A 412 -15.97 11.85 -6.52
C GLN A 412 -16.75 13.08 -7.03
N VAL A 413 -17.49 13.72 -6.13
CA VAL A 413 -18.24 14.96 -6.36
C VAL A 413 -18.00 15.91 -5.17
N PRO A 414 -18.05 17.23 -5.37
CA PRO A 414 -17.63 18.18 -4.35
C PRO A 414 -18.76 18.51 -3.35
N ASP A 415 -20.01 18.14 -3.65
CA ASP A 415 -21.16 18.49 -2.84
C ASP A 415 -22.33 17.49 -3.04
N VAL A 416 -23.29 17.53 -2.11
CA VAL A 416 -24.45 16.62 -2.11
C VAL A 416 -25.36 16.86 -3.32
N ALA A 417 -25.49 18.09 -3.81
CA ALA A 417 -26.33 18.39 -4.97
C ALA A 417 -25.80 17.70 -6.23
N GLN A 418 -24.49 17.68 -6.43
CA GLN A 418 -23.83 16.94 -7.49
C GLN A 418 -23.93 15.43 -7.29
N ALA A 419 -23.90 14.95 -6.04
CA ALA A 419 -24.16 13.55 -5.72
C ALA A 419 -25.56 13.11 -6.16
N ILE A 420 -26.58 13.93 -5.85
CA ILE A 420 -27.97 13.71 -6.27
C ILE A 420 -28.09 13.72 -7.80
N ALA A 421 -27.42 14.66 -8.47
CA ALA A 421 -27.38 14.70 -9.93
C ALA A 421 -26.74 13.44 -10.53
N ALA A 422 -25.63 12.96 -9.94
CA ALA A 422 -24.96 11.73 -10.34
C ALA A 422 -25.83 10.48 -10.07
N LEU A 423 -26.53 10.41 -8.94
CA LEU A 423 -27.50 9.35 -8.65
C LEU A 423 -28.64 9.34 -9.67
N ARG A 424 -29.21 10.49 -10.02
CA ARG A 424 -30.27 10.60 -11.03
C ARG A 424 -29.78 10.14 -12.41
N ARG A 425 -28.54 10.49 -12.79
CA ARG A 425 -27.89 10.01 -14.02
C ARG A 425 -27.71 8.48 -14.00
N ALA A 426 -27.18 7.94 -12.90
CA ALA A 426 -27.03 6.50 -12.71
C ALA A 426 -28.38 5.78 -12.74
N GLY A 427 -29.42 6.37 -12.13
CA GLY A 427 -30.80 5.87 -12.16
C GLY A 427 -31.40 5.81 -13.57
N ARG A 428 -30.99 6.71 -14.48
CA ARG A 428 -31.32 6.64 -15.92
C ARG A 428 -30.46 5.64 -16.71
N GLY A 429 -29.54 4.95 -16.05
CA GLY A 429 -28.69 3.92 -16.66
C GLY A 429 -27.37 4.44 -17.24
N GLU A 430 -27.02 5.71 -17.00
CA GLU A 430 -25.70 6.25 -17.34
C GLU A 430 -24.64 5.57 -16.45
N SER A 431 -23.51 5.17 -17.05
CA SER A 431 -22.37 4.69 -16.28
C SER A 431 -21.64 5.91 -15.71
N LEU A 432 -21.51 5.97 -14.38
CA LEU A 432 -20.62 6.93 -13.76
C LEU A 432 -19.18 6.44 -13.95
N ARG A 433 -18.33 7.27 -14.55
CA ARG A 433 -16.90 7.00 -14.64
C ARG A 433 -16.23 7.38 -13.33
N ALA A 434 -15.06 6.81 -13.08
CA ALA A 434 -14.20 7.31 -12.01
C ALA A 434 -14.05 8.83 -12.17
N ALA A 435 -14.12 9.57 -11.07
CA ALA A 435 -13.83 11.00 -11.04
C ALA A 435 -13.12 11.34 -9.74
N ALA A 436 -12.21 12.31 -9.79
CA ALA A 436 -11.51 12.86 -8.65
C ALA A 436 -11.59 14.39 -8.70
N ILE A 437 -11.50 15.04 -7.53
CA ILE A 437 -11.54 16.50 -7.33
C ILE A 437 -10.39 16.91 -6.41
N GLY A 438 -10.03 18.19 -6.44
CA GLY A 438 -9.04 18.77 -5.53
C GLY A 438 -7.66 18.12 -5.69
N ASP A 439 -6.98 17.91 -4.57
CA ASP A 439 -5.63 17.34 -4.54
C ASP A 439 -5.59 15.89 -5.05
N ILE A 440 -6.71 15.18 -4.98
CA ILE A 440 -6.83 13.81 -5.51
C ILE A 440 -6.78 13.84 -7.04
N ALA A 441 -7.41 14.81 -7.69
CA ALA A 441 -7.39 14.95 -9.15
C ALA A 441 -6.02 15.36 -9.68
N THR A 442 -5.23 16.08 -8.88
CA THR A 442 -3.88 16.52 -9.25
C THR A 442 -2.81 15.48 -8.91
N SER A 443 -3.15 14.46 -8.12
CA SER A 443 -2.26 13.38 -7.72
C SER A 443 -1.78 12.50 -8.87
N ASP A 444 -0.56 11.98 -8.75
CA ASP A 444 0.05 11.07 -9.74
C ASP A 444 -0.67 9.72 -9.81
N ALA A 445 -1.13 9.23 -8.66
CA ALA A 445 -1.89 7.99 -8.56
C ALA A 445 -3.19 8.05 -9.37
N TRP A 446 -3.85 9.20 -9.39
CA TRP A 446 -5.03 9.41 -10.24
C TRP A 446 -4.65 9.49 -11.72
N ARG A 447 -3.68 10.35 -12.07
CA ARG A 447 -3.29 10.61 -13.47
C ARG A 447 -2.75 9.37 -14.18
N SER A 448 -2.01 8.51 -13.48
CA SER A 448 -1.47 7.26 -14.03
C SER A 448 -2.53 6.19 -14.30
N ARG A 449 -3.73 6.30 -13.72
CA ARG A 449 -4.81 5.29 -13.80
C ARG A 449 -6.10 5.79 -14.44
N ALA A 450 -6.26 7.10 -14.61
CA ALA A 450 -7.44 7.71 -15.21
C ALA A 450 -7.45 7.65 -16.76
N HIS A 451 -6.34 7.22 -17.36
CA HIS A 451 -6.15 6.93 -18.79
C HIS A 451 -5.96 5.43 -19.00
#